data_AF-A0A2V5U9Y0-F1
#
_entry.id   AF-A0A2V5U9Y0-F1
#
_cell.length_a   1.000
_cell.length_b   1.000
_cell.length_c   1.000
_cell.angle_alpha   90.00
_cell.angle_beta   90.00
_cell.angle_gamma   90.00
#
_symmetry.space_group_name_H-M   'P 1'
#
loop_
_entity.id
_entity.type
_entity.pdbx_description
1 polymer ?
#
loop_
_entity_poly.entity_id
_entity_poly.type
_entity_poly.pdbx_seq_one_letter_code
_entity_poly.pdbx_strand_id
1 'polypeptide(L)'
;MIDAETETSESPAEAVELVFLDVKKLRFFKRGATLRLTVEEDRSHLKVSVLRAFPLSEPDRFFSVQDGANKEVGMIIDPGELSNANRKLVHEDLERRYLLPAVKRILTAKERFGTVDWEIETDRGVCKLTTRNLGENVQRPAPGRIILSDVDDNRYDIRNIDELDLNSQQLLFQHM
;
A
#
# COMPACT_ATOMS: atom_id res chain seq x y z
N MET A 1 -25.46 -27.92 -41.65
CA MET A 1 -24.32 -27.01 -41.79
C MET A 1 -24.86 -25.61 -41.54
N ILE A 2 -24.91 -25.18 -40.27
CA ILE A 2 -23.99 -24.19 -39.62
C ILE A 2 -24.04 -22.88 -40.45
N ASP A 3 -24.53 -21.75 -39.96
CA ASP A 3 -24.00 -21.03 -38.80
C ASP A 3 -25.04 -20.24 -37.99
N ALA A 4 -24.90 -20.34 -36.68
CA ALA A 4 -25.45 -19.42 -35.69
C ALA A 4 -24.50 -18.23 -35.58
N GLU A 5 -24.89 -17.07 -36.08
CA GLU A 5 -24.20 -15.83 -35.75
C GLU A 5 -24.68 -15.36 -34.38
N THR A 6 -23.74 -15.40 -33.46
CA THR A 6 -23.88 -15.09 -32.06
C THR A 6 -23.87 -13.57 -31.97
N GLU A 7 -24.99 -12.94 -31.59
CA GLU A 7 -24.99 -11.52 -31.21
C GLU A 7 -24.14 -11.36 -29.95
N THR A 8 -22.89 -10.95 -30.15
CA THR A 8 -21.93 -10.64 -29.11
C THR A 8 -22.47 -9.47 -28.29
N SER A 9 -22.94 -9.76 -27.07
CA SER A 9 -23.26 -8.75 -26.07
C SER A 9 -21.96 -8.13 -25.54
N GLU A 10 -21.44 -7.13 -26.24
CA GLU A 10 -20.39 -6.28 -25.69
C GLU A 10 -21.05 -5.04 -25.07
N SER A 11 -21.23 -5.05 -23.75
CA SER A 11 -21.43 -3.80 -23.02
C SER A 11 -20.07 -3.11 -22.89
N PRO A 12 -19.88 -1.88 -23.41
CA PRO A 12 -18.65 -1.15 -23.15
C PRO A 12 -18.60 -0.88 -21.64
N ALA A 13 -17.54 -1.36 -20.98
CA ALA A 13 -17.14 -0.78 -19.71
C ALA A 13 -17.05 0.73 -19.94
N GLU A 14 -17.85 1.51 -19.22
CA GLU A 14 -17.83 2.98 -19.31
C GLU A 14 -16.37 3.44 -19.24
N ALA A 15 -15.88 4.01 -20.34
CA ALA A 15 -14.53 4.54 -20.39
C ALA A 15 -14.44 5.66 -19.35
N VAL A 16 -13.82 5.36 -18.21
CA VAL A 16 -13.53 6.37 -17.19
C VAL A 16 -12.52 7.31 -17.81
N GLU A 17 -12.94 8.53 -18.13
CA GLU A 17 -12.03 9.57 -18.59
C GLU A 17 -10.97 9.81 -17.51
N LEU A 18 -9.70 9.67 -17.90
CA LEU A 18 -8.58 9.95 -17.02
C LEU A 18 -8.49 11.46 -16.79
N VAL A 19 -8.84 11.90 -15.59
CA VAL A 19 -8.78 13.32 -15.21
C VAL A 19 -7.46 13.60 -14.51
N PHE A 20 -6.64 14.50 -15.04
CA PHE A 20 -5.46 15.01 -14.36
C PHE A 20 -5.81 16.25 -13.52
N LEU A 21 -5.41 16.23 -12.26
CA LEU A 21 -5.68 17.30 -11.30
C LEU A 21 -4.61 18.38 -11.37
N ASP A 22 -5.02 19.64 -11.47
CA ASP A 22 -4.12 20.78 -11.28
C ASP A 22 -3.78 20.91 -9.79
N VAL A 23 -2.54 20.56 -9.45
CA VAL A 23 -1.98 20.59 -8.09
C VAL A 23 -2.13 21.95 -7.39
N LYS A 24 -2.20 23.06 -8.14
CA LYS A 24 -2.36 24.41 -7.58
C LYS A 24 -3.77 24.67 -7.08
N LYS A 25 -4.77 23.96 -7.65
CA LYS A 25 -6.18 24.03 -7.27
C LYS A 25 -6.57 23.05 -6.17
N LEU A 26 -5.64 22.23 -5.68
CA LEU A 26 -5.94 21.23 -4.65
C LEU A 26 -5.74 21.80 -3.26
N ARG A 27 -6.70 21.56 -2.36
CA ARG A 27 -6.55 21.81 -0.93
C ARG A 27 -6.94 20.57 -0.13
N PHE A 28 -5.92 19.90 0.40
CA PHE A 28 -6.11 18.77 1.30
C PHE A 28 -6.24 19.25 2.74
N PHE A 29 -7.07 18.56 3.52
CA PHE A 29 -7.21 18.81 4.96
C PHE A 29 -7.72 17.56 5.68
N LYS A 30 -7.53 17.50 6.99
CA LYS A 30 -7.97 16.36 7.81
C LYS A 30 -9.12 16.75 8.72
N ARG A 31 -10.04 15.80 8.91
CA ARG A 31 -11.03 15.82 10.00
C ARG A 31 -10.90 14.51 10.77
N GLY A 32 -10.22 14.54 11.91
CA GLY A 32 -9.81 13.32 12.60
C GLY A 32 -8.84 12.50 11.75
N ALA A 33 -9.13 11.22 11.56
CA ALA A 33 -8.33 10.32 10.72
C ALA A 33 -8.66 10.42 9.21
N THR A 34 -9.74 11.12 8.84
CA THR A 34 -10.22 11.18 7.45
C THR A 34 -9.55 12.30 6.68
N LEU A 35 -8.93 11.97 5.55
CA LEU A 35 -8.45 12.93 4.56
C LEU A 35 -9.62 13.45 3.71
N ARG A 36 -9.61 14.75 3.44
CA ARG A 36 -10.57 15.46 2.60
C ARG A 36 -9.84 16.27 1.55
N LEU A 37 -10.51 16.51 0.43
CA LEU A 37 -10.00 17.30 -0.67
C LEU A 37 -11.05 18.30 -1.12
N THR A 38 -10.66 19.56 -1.27
CA THR A 38 -11.38 20.55 -2.08
C THR A 38 -10.58 20.79 -3.36
N VAL A 39 -11.23 20.64 -4.50
CA VAL A 39 -10.73 21.08 -5.81
C VAL A 39 -11.36 22.45 -6.07
N GLU A 40 -10.53 23.49 -6.19
CA GLU A 40 -11.01 24.85 -6.43
C GLU A 40 -11.85 24.92 -7.71
N GLU A 41 -12.95 25.66 -7.66
CA GLU A 41 -13.90 25.87 -8.77
C GLU A 41 -14.63 24.59 -9.27
N ASP A 42 -14.44 23.44 -8.62
CA ASP A 42 -15.18 22.20 -8.89
C ASP A 42 -16.03 21.80 -7.67
N ARG A 43 -15.46 20.99 -6.75
CA ARG A 43 -16.21 20.42 -5.61
C ARG A 43 -15.32 20.02 -4.45
N SER A 44 -15.96 19.65 -3.34
CA SER A 44 -15.30 19.10 -2.15
C SER A 44 -15.68 17.64 -1.92
N HIS A 45 -14.67 16.80 -1.70
CA HIS A 45 -14.78 15.39 -1.36
C HIS A 45 -14.59 15.22 0.16
N LEU A 46 -15.64 14.75 0.84
CA LEU A 46 -15.67 14.64 2.31
C LEU A 46 -14.87 13.45 2.87
N LYS A 47 -14.40 12.57 1.99
CA LYS A 47 -13.49 11.48 2.25
C LYS A 47 -12.75 11.18 0.94
N VAL A 48 -11.43 11.17 1.00
CA VAL A 48 -10.56 10.71 -0.10
C VAL A 48 -9.46 9.80 0.44
N SER A 49 -8.87 9.02 -0.45
CA SER A 49 -7.62 8.28 -0.26
C SER A 49 -6.67 8.57 -1.41
N VAL A 50 -5.38 8.49 -1.14
CA VAL A 50 -4.33 8.62 -2.17
C VAL A 50 -3.63 7.29 -2.39
N LEU A 51 -3.44 6.93 -3.65
CA LEU A 51 -2.79 5.69 -4.07
C LEU A 51 -1.71 5.98 -5.09
N ARG A 52 -0.60 5.24 -5.05
CA ARG A 52 0.36 5.19 -6.16
C ARG A 52 -0.25 4.37 -7.29
N ALA A 53 -0.40 4.97 -8.48
CA ALA A 53 -0.87 4.24 -9.66
C ALA A 53 0.20 3.25 -10.17
N PHE A 54 1.48 3.59 -10.01
CA PHE A 54 2.61 2.80 -10.47
C PHE A 54 3.65 2.59 -9.36
N PRO A 55 3.32 1.85 -8.29
CA PRO A 55 4.13 1.78 -7.08
C PRO A 55 5.54 1.19 -7.27
N LEU A 56 5.79 0.46 -8.35
CA LEU A 56 7.09 -0.17 -8.63
C LEU A 56 7.93 0.62 -9.63
N SER A 57 7.33 1.11 -10.72
CA SER A 57 8.06 1.79 -11.80
C SER A 57 8.18 3.30 -11.59
N GLU A 58 7.19 3.94 -10.98
CA GLU A 58 7.12 5.40 -10.79
C GLU A 58 6.61 5.71 -9.35
N PRO A 59 7.36 5.30 -8.30
CA PRO A 59 6.87 5.30 -6.91
C PRO A 59 6.56 6.69 -6.33
N ASP A 60 7.15 7.73 -6.92
CA ASP A 60 6.99 9.13 -6.48
C ASP A 60 6.18 9.97 -7.48
N ARG A 61 5.58 9.34 -8.50
CA ARG A 61 4.77 10.00 -9.54
C ARG A 61 3.43 9.28 -9.72
N PHE A 62 2.48 9.96 -10.35
CA PHE A 62 1.16 9.43 -10.69
C PHE A 62 0.40 8.88 -9.48
N PHE A 63 -0.12 9.78 -8.65
CA PHE A 63 -0.93 9.44 -7.50
C PHE A 63 -2.42 9.56 -7.86
N SER A 64 -3.15 8.44 -7.81
CA SER A 64 -4.60 8.41 -7.95
C SER A 64 -5.25 8.90 -6.65
N VAL A 65 -6.16 9.86 -6.77
CA VAL A 65 -7.03 10.31 -5.68
C VAL A 65 -8.39 9.68 -5.88
N GLN A 66 -8.85 8.92 -4.90
CA GLN A 66 -10.14 8.24 -4.93
C GLN A 66 -11.06 8.78 -3.85
N ASP A 67 -12.37 8.82 -4.12
CA ASP A 67 -13.36 9.23 -3.14
C ASP A 67 -13.70 8.11 -2.13
N GLY A 68 -14.65 8.39 -1.23
CA GLY A 68 -15.09 7.43 -0.22
C GLY A 68 -15.72 6.13 -0.76
N ALA A 69 -16.09 6.08 -2.04
CA ALA A 69 -16.62 4.92 -2.75
C ALA A 69 -15.57 4.25 -3.65
N ASN A 70 -14.29 4.62 -3.51
CA ASN A 70 -13.17 4.19 -4.36
C ASN A 70 -13.30 4.59 -5.83
N LYS A 71 -14.16 5.57 -6.15
CA LYS A 71 -14.23 6.13 -7.51
C LYS A 71 -13.12 7.15 -7.68
N GLU A 72 -12.41 7.09 -8.82
CA GLU A 72 -11.35 8.05 -9.11
C GLU A 72 -11.91 9.47 -9.24
N VAL A 73 -11.33 10.38 -8.47
CA VAL A 73 -11.54 11.83 -8.58
C VAL A 73 -10.62 12.41 -9.65
N GLY A 74 -9.38 11.91 -9.69
CA GLY A 74 -8.38 12.24 -10.69
C GLY A 74 -6.98 11.88 -10.23
N MET A 75 -6.00 12.15 -11.09
CA MET A 75 -4.60 11.78 -10.90
C MET A 75 -3.70 13.00 -10.74
N ILE A 76 -2.79 12.93 -9.78
CA ILE A 76 -1.71 13.90 -9.57
C ILE A 76 -0.46 13.35 -10.25
N ILE A 77 0.05 14.00 -11.29
CA ILE A 77 1.24 13.53 -12.03
C ILE A 77 2.52 13.65 -11.18
N ASP A 78 2.77 14.84 -10.64
CA ASP A 78 3.93 15.13 -9.80
C ASP A 78 3.50 15.68 -8.43
N PRO A 79 3.45 14.83 -7.39
CA PRO A 79 3.17 15.24 -6.02
C PRO A 79 4.19 16.23 -5.44
N GLY A 80 5.39 16.34 -6.03
CA GLY A 80 6.41 17.32 -5.67
C GLY A 80 5.97 18.76 -5.92
N GLU A 81 5.07 19.00 -6.88
CA GLU A 81 4.51 20.31 -7.20
C GLU A 81 3.42 20.77 -6.20
N LEU A 82 2.97 19.88 -5.31
CA LEU A 82 2.04 20.25 -4.24
C LEU A 82 2.70 21.24 -3.26
N SER A 83 1.88 22.14 -2.73
CA SER A 83 2.26 22.96 -1.58
C SER A 83 2.75 22.08 -0.42
N ASN A 84 3.69 22.60 0.39
CA ASN A 84 4.25 21.84 1.52
C ASN A 84 3.17 21.27 2.45
N ALA A 85 2.10 22.02 2.69
CA ALA A 85 0.98 21.57 3.51
C ALA A 85 0.22 20.39 2.89
N ASN A 86 -0.12 20.47 1.60
CA ASN A 86 -0.79 19.38 0.88
C ASN A 86 0.11 18.15 0.79
N ARG A 87 1.38 18.34 0.43
CA ARG A 87 2.34 17.24 0.28
C ARG A 87 2.49 16.43 1.56
N LYS A 88 2.57 17.11 2.71
CA LYS A 88 2.61 16.44 4.02
C LYS A 88 1.37 15.58 4.27
N LEU A 89 0.18 16.11 4.00
CA LEU A 89 -1.07 15.38 4.22
C LEU A 89 -1.23 14.17 3.29
N VAL A 90 -0.85 14.33 2.02
CA VAL A 90 -0.82 13.25 1.03
C VAL A 90 0.19 12.18 1.45
N HIS A 91 1.39 12.57 1.87
CA HIS A 91 2.41 11.63 2.33
C HIS A 91 1.95 10.86 3.57
N GLU A 92 1.34 11.52 4.56
CA GLU A 92 0.79 10.84 5.74
C GLU A 92 -0.34 9.86 5.39
N ASP A 93 -1.13 10.12 4.34
CA ASP A 93 -2.18 9.21 3.86
C ASP A 93 -1.57 7.99 3.14
N LEU A 94 -0.57 8.24 2.29
CA LEU A 94 0.22 7.19 1.64
C LEU A 94 0.97 6.36 2.68
N GLU A 95 1.57 6.96 3.68
CA GLU A 95 2.20 6.27 4.80
C GLU A 95 1.18 5.37 5.50
N ARG A 96 -0.01 5.83 5.83
CA ARG A 96 -1.03 4.96 6.43
C ARG A 96 -1.34 3.74 5.56
N ARG A 97 -1.40 3.95 4.24
CA ARG A 97 -1.77 2.91 3.27
C ARG A 97 -0.61 1.96 2.91
N TYR A 98 0.60 2.47 2.81
CA TYR A 98 1.79 1.78 2.29
C TYR A 98 2.89 1.56 3.35
N LEU A 99 2.74 2.06 4.59
CA LEU A 99 3.57 1.62 5.71
C LEU A 99 3.28 0.14 5.93
N LEU A 100 4.29 -0.65 5.63
CA LEU A 100 4.39 -2.03 6.08
C LEU A 100 4.25 -2.01 7.61
N PRO A 101 3.39 -2.86 8.20
CA PRO A 101 3.35 -2.99 9.65
C PRO A 101 4.76 -3.28 10.16
N ALA A 102 5.23 -2.49 11.11
CA ALA A 102 6.58 -2.63 11.62
C ALA A 102 6.61 -3.76 12.63
N VAL A 103 7.40 -4.80 12.37
CA VAL A 103 7.55 -5.95 13.26
C VAL A 103 8.28 -5.51 14.52
N LYS A 104 7.63 -5.64 15.66
CA LYS A 104 8.20 -5.36 16.99
C LYS A 104 8.77 -6.61 17.64
N ARG A 105 8.05 -7.74 17.50
CA ARG A 105 8.44 -9.05 18.04
C ARG A 105 7.91 -10.18 17.17
N ILE A 106 8.65 -11.28 17.15
CA ILE A 106 8.21 -12.56 16.60
C ILE A 106 7.82 -13.44 17.78
N LEU A 107 6.53 -13.79 17.85
CA LEU A 107 5.95 -14.55 18.97
C LEU A 107 6.15 -16.04 18.74
N THR A 108 5.85 -16.53 17.54
CA THR A 108 6.14 -17.92 17.13
C THR A 108 6.47 -18.00 15.66
N ALA A 109 7.25 -19.01 15.28
CA ALA A 109 7.49 -19.43 13.91
C ALA A 109 7.43 -20.96 13.86
N LYS A 110 6.61 -21.52 12.97
CA LYS A 110 6.38 -22.97 12.87
C LYS A 110 6.47 -23.43 11.43
N GLU A 111 7.46 -24.25 11.14
CA GLU A 111 7.63 -24.83 9.81
C GLU A 111 6.70 -26.03 9.59
N ARG A 112 5.96 -26.00 8.47
CA ARG A 112 5.04 -27.06 8.04
C ARG A 112 4.99 -27.11 6.53
N PHE A 113 5.21 -28.31 5.96
CA PHE A 113 5.03 -28.57 4.53
C PHE A 113 5.74 -27.57 3.60
N GLY A 114 6.96 -27.13 3.94
CA GLY A 114 7.74 -26.16 3.15
C GLY A 114 7.27 -24.71 3.26
N THR A 115 6.43 -24.40 4.25
CA THR A 115 6.03 -23.04 4.64
C THR A 115 6.34 -22.79 6.11
N VAL A 116 6.44 -21.53 6.50
CA VAL A 116 6.60 -21.12 7.89
C VAL A 116 5.40 -20.25 8.27
N ASP A 117 4.66 -20.71 9.28
CA ASP A 117 3.59 -19.94 9.89
C ASP A 117 4.17 -19.08 11.02
N TRP A 118 4.02 -17.76 10.90
CA TRP A 118 4.48 -16.81 11.89
C TRP A 118 3.31 -16.21 12.65
N GLU A 119 3.53 -15.96 13.93
CA GLU A 119 2.71 -15.06 14.72
C GLU A 119 3.61 -13.93 15.19
N ILE A 120 3.28 -12.70 14.80
CA ILE A 120 4.14 -11.53 15.03
C ILE A 120 3.34 -10.41 15.69
N GLU A 121 4.01 -9.62 16.51
CA GLU A 121 3.50 -8.36 17.04
C GLU A 121 4.03 -7.22 16.18
N THR A 122 3.12 -6.38 15.68
CA THR A 122 3.46 -5.19 14.89
C THR A 122 3.07 -3.90 15.61
N ASP A 123 3.43 -2.76 15.05
CA ASP A 123 2.89 -1.46 15.47
C ASP A 123 1.37 -1.31 15.27
N ARG A 124 0.72 -2.26 14.58
CA ARG A 124 -0.72 -2.32 14.33
C ARG A 124 -1.43 -3.45 15.08
N GLY A 125 -0.73 -4.14 15.97
CA GLY A 125 -1.24 -5.28 16.73
C GLY A 125 -0.68 -6.61 16.25
N VAL A 126 -1.22 -7.70 16.80
CA VAL A 126 -0.77 -9.06 16.50
C VAL A 126 -1.39 -9.54 15.19
N CYS A 127 -0.59 -10.12 14.31
CA CYS A 127 -1.06 -10.76 13.08
C CYS A 127 -0.37 -12.11 12.85
N LYS A 128 -0.98 -12.90 11.96
CA LYS A 128 -0.44 -14.18 11.50
C LYS A 128 -0.17 -14.06 10.01
N LEU A 129 0.94 -14.62 9.58
CA LEU A 129 1.35 -14.64 8.18
C LEU A 129 2.03 -15.97 7.88
N THR A 130 2.01 -16.37 6.61
CA THR A 130 2.66 -17.60 6.16
C THR A 130 3.65 -17.25 5.06
N THR A 131 4.91 -17.63 5.21
CA THR A 131 5.94 -17.44 4.16
C THR A 131 6.25 -18.77 3.50
N ARG A 132 6.46 -18.78 2.18
CA ARG A 132 7.13 -19.89 1.48
C ARG A 132 8.63 -19.57 1.40
N ASN A 133 9.49 -20.58 1.33
CA ASN A 133 10.92 -20.48 0.97
C ASN A 133 11.54 -19.05 0.95
N LEU A 134 12.27 -18.66 2.01
CA LEU A 134 12.53 -17.24 2.32
C LEU A 134 13.50 -16.49 1.41
N GLY A 135 14.24 -17.17 0.54
CA GLY A 135 15.09 -16.51 -0.46
C GLY A 135 14.32 -15.57 -1.39
N GLU A 136 13.06 -15.88 -1.69
CA GLU A 136 12.19 -15.07 -2.56
C GLU A 136 11.32 -14.07 -1.79
N ASN A 137 11.07 -14.33 -0.51
CA ASN A 137 10.12 -13.58 0.32
C ASN A 137 10.79 -12.60 1.30
N VAL A 138 12.12 -12.46 1.24
CA VAL A 138 12.90 -11.54 2.07
C VAL A 138 13.60 -10.52 1.18
N GLN A 139 13.32 -9.23 1.39
CA GLN A 139 14.09 -8.15 0.80
C GLN A 139 14.94 -7.44 1.86
N ARG A 140 16.17 -7.08 1.52
CA ARG A 140 17.12 -6.38 2.41
C ARG A 140 17.48 -5.01 1.84
N PRO A 141 16.64 -4.00 2.02
CA PRO A 141 16.84 -2.68 1.41
C PRO A 141 17.99 -1.87 2.05
N ALA A 142 18.41 -2.20 3.28
CA ALA A 142 19.50 -1.54 4.00
C ALA A 142 20.12 -2.52 5.02
N PRO A 143 21.35 -2.27 5.51
CA PRO A 143 21.95 -3.08 6.59
C PRO A 143 21.02 -3.14 7.81
N GLY A 144 20.79 -4.35 8.32
CA GLY A 144 19.92 -4.58 9.48
C GLY A 144 18.41 -4.46 9.20
N ARG A 145 17.97 -4.01 8.02
CA ARG A 145 16.55 -3.89 7.68
C ARG A 145 16.08 -5.05 6.80
N ILE A 146 14.93 -5.64 7.13
CA ILE A 146 14.30 -6.72 6.37
C ILE A 146 12.85 -6.35 6.05
N ILE A 147 12.43 -6.58 4.81
CA ILE A 147 11.02 -6.64 4.43
C ILE A 147 10.65 -8.10 4.20
N LEU A 148 9.71 -8.61 5.00
CA LEU A 148 9.10 -9.93 4.85
C LEU A 148 7.84 -9.83 4.01
N SER A 149 7.71 -10.67 2.99
CA SER A 149 6.49 -10.86 2.21
C SER A 149 5.86 -12.22 2.55
N ASP A 150 4.55 -12.27 2.77
CA ASP A 150 3.82 -13.52 2.94
C ASP A 150 3.25 -14.07 1.62
N VAL A 151 2.64 -15.25 1.65
CA VAL A 151 2.04 -15.90 0.47
C VAL A 151 0.87 -15.13 -0.15
N ASP A 152 0.29 -14.19 0.60
CA ASP A 152 -0.81 -13.31 0.17
C ASP A 152 -0.29 -11.92 -0.27
N ASP A 153 1.03 -11.77 -0.44
CA ASP A 153 1.74 -10.53 -0.80
C ASP A 153 1.59 -9.39 0.24
N ASN A 154 1.23 -9.71 1.49
CA ASN A 154 1.34 -8.75 2.57
C ASN A 154 2.80 -8.57 2.96
N ARG A 155 3.19 -7.33 3.21
CA ARG A 155 4.57 -6.96 3.47
C ARG A 155 4.73 -6.38 4.87
N TYR A 156 5.78 -6.79 5.56
CA TYR A 156 6.07 -6.42 6.96
C TYR A 156 7.52 -5.92 7.07
N ASP A 157 7.74 -4.88 7.87
CA ASP A 157 9.05 -4.19 7.96
C ASP A 157 9.71 -4.46 9.31
N ILE A 158 10.79 -5.24 9.29
CA ILE A 158 11.75 -5.32 10.40
C ILE A 158 12.75 -4.19 10.17
N ARG A 159 12.50 -3.04 10.81
CA ARG A 159 13.28 -1.80 10.59
C ARG A 159 14.75 -1.96 10.92
N ASN A 160 15.04 -2.71 11.98
CA ASN A 160 16.38 -3.03 12.46
C ASN A 160 16.34 -4.37 13.22
N ILE A 161 17.07 -5.38 12.76
CA ILE A 161 17.17 -6.69 13.40
C ILE A 161 17.76 -6.58 14.81
N ASP A 162 18.70 -5.66 15.01
CA ASP A 162 19.37 -5.47 16.29
C ASP A 162 18.43 -4.89 17.37
N GLU A 163 17.30 -4.29 16.95
CA GLU A 163 16.25 -3.80 17.84
C GLU A 163 15.24 -4.90 18.24
N LEU A 164 15.24 -6.06 17.58
CA LEU A 164 14.42 -7.21 17.98
C LEU A 164 15.00 -7.86 19.24
N ASP A 165 14.13 -8.42 20.07
CA ASP A 165 14.57 -9.24 21.21
C ASP A 165 15.29 -10.53 20.73
N LEU A 166 16.16 -11.08 21.58
CA LEU A 166 16.99 -12.24 21.24
C LEU A 166 16.19 -13.45 20.73
N ASN A 167 15.00 -13.70 21.30
CA ASN A 167 14.15 -14.80 20.86
C ASN A 167 13.58 -14.52 19.46
N SER A 168 13.15 -13.29 19.21
CA SER A 168 12.72 -12.86 17.88
C SER A 168 13.84 -13.02 16.85
N GLN A 169 15.07 -12.59 17.16
CA GLN A 169 16.22 -12.77 16.27
C GLN A 169 16.50 -14.25 16.00
N GLN A 170 16.47 -15.09 17.03
CA GLN A 170 16.70 -16.53 16.89
C GLN A 170 15.66 -17.21 16.01
N LEU A 171 14.37 -16.93 16.23
CA LEU A 171 13.29 -17.45 15.39
C LEU A 171 13.42 -16.97 13.94
N LEU A 172 13.77 -15.70 13.75
CA LEU A 172 14.01 -15.14 12.43
C LEU A 172 15.15 -15.89 11.72
N PHE A 173 16.34 -15.95 12.32
CA PHE A 173 17.52 -16.60 11.71
C PHE A 173 17.39 -18.11 11.55
N GLN A 174 16.63 -18.79 12.41
CA GLN A 174 16.40 -20.22 12.28
C GLN A 174 15.57 -20.56 11.05
N HIS A 175 14.64 -19.67 10.70
CA HIS A 175 13.72 -19.93 9.62
C HIS A 175 14.16 -19.30 8.30
N MET A 176 14.97 -18.22 8.32
CA MET A 176 15.53 -17.48 7.16
C MET A 176 16.57 -18.22 6.31
#